data_AF-A0A6G3PGS3-F1
#
_entry.id   AF-A0A6G3PGS3-F1
#
_cell.length_a   1.000
_cell.length_b   1.000
_cell.length_c   1.000
_cell.angle_alpha   90.00
_cell.angle_beta   90.00
_cell.angle_gamma   90.00
#
_symmetry.space_group_name_H-M   'P 1'
#
loop_
_entity.id
_entity.type
_entity.pdbx_description
1 polymer ?
#
loop_
_entity_poly.entity_id
_entity_poly.type
_entity_poly.pdbx_seq_one_letter_code
_entity_poly.pdbx_strand_id
1 'polypeptide(L)'
;MTTARGPERADGWTAAVRERLGLGRLLPLGAPAEGSWIAETAAASVLRGAAAHPGTVLGKLRIGPAEEAMAGGAPPPSPPG
;
A
#
# COMPACT_ATOMS: atom_id res chain seq x y z
N MET A 1 35.73 13.21 20.55
CA MET A 1 35.21 12.41 19.41
C MET A 1 34.25 11.37 19.96
N THR A 2 32.94 11.59 19.90
CA THR A 2 31.94 10.52 20.10
C THR A 2 31.15 10.42 18.81
N THR A 3 31.21 9.26 18.16
CA THR A 3 30.43 9.00 16.96
C THR A 3 28.98 8.77 17.40
N ALA A 4 28.15 9.79 17.28
CA ALA A 4 26.70 9.64 17.24
C ALA A 4 26.34 8.82 15.99
N ARG A 5 26.51 7.50 16.05
CA ARG A 5 25.85 6.56 15.13
C ARG A 5 24.45 6.35 15.71
N GLY A 6 23.64 7.41 15.65
CA GLY A 6 22.32 7.46 16.26
C GLY A 6 21.25 6.71 15.45
N PRO A 7 20.11 6.37 16.08
CA PRO A 7 18.97 5.72 15.42
C PRO A 7 18.51 6.45 14.16
N GLU A 8 18.60 7.78 14.13
CA GLU A 8 18.23 8.65 12.99
C GLU A 8 18.92 8.27 11.67
N ARG A 9 20.18 7.81 11.72
CA ARG A 9 20.90 7.30 10.54
C ARG A 9 20.38 5.93 10.08
N ALA A 10 19.99 5.08 11.04
CA ALA A 10 19.44 3.76 10.76
C ALA A 10 18.00 3.88 10.22
N ASP A 11 17.21 4.80 10.76
CA ASP A 11 15.87 5.14 10.26
C ASP A 11 15.95 5.72 8.83
N GLY A 12 16.86 6.67 8.59
CA GLY A 12 17.10 7.22 7.26
C GLY A 12 17.58 6.19 6.23
N TRP A 13 18.46 5.27 6.63
CA TRP A 13 18.90 4.16 5.78
C TRP A 13 17.75 3.20 5.46
N THR A 14 16.94 2.83 6.44
CA THR A 14 15.80 1.93 6.26
C THR A 14 14.75 2.56 5.36
N ALA A 15 14.46 3.87 5.52
CA ALA A 15 13.59 4.61 4.64
C ALA A 15 14.12 4.63 3.19
N ALA A 16 15.40 4.91 2.99
CA ALA A 16 16.01 4.92 1.66
C ALA A 16 15.98 3.54 0.97
N VAL A 17 16.18 2.46 1.73
CA VAL A 17 16.06 1.09 1.19
C VAL A 17 14.61 0.77 0.82
N ARG A 18 13.63 1.15 1.64
CA ARG A 18 12.20 0.96 1.31
C ARG A 18 11.78 1.73 0.06
N GLU A 19 12.25 2.97 -0.08
CA GLU A 19 12.01 3.79 -1.28
C GLU A 19 12.64 3.13 -2.51
N ARG A 20 13.90 2.67 -2.41
CA ARG A 20 14.61 2.05 -3.54
C ARG A 20 14.02 0.70 -3.95
N LEU A 21 13.45 -0.05 -3.02
CA LEU A 21 12.72 -1.29 -3.31
C LEU A 21 11.33 -1.03 -3.92
N GLY A 22 10.81 0.19 -3.85
CA GLY A 22 9.50 0.52 -4.39
C GLY A 22 8.37 -0.31 -3.77
N LEU A 23 8.43 -0.56 -2.46
CA LEU A 23 7.46 -1.40 -1.77
C LEU A 23 6.06 -0.76 -1.67
N GLY A 24 6.00 0.57 -1.81
CA GLY A 24 4.78 1.34 -1.58
C GLY A 24 4.35 1.31 -0.10
N ARG A 25 3.04 1.39 0.12
CA ARG A 25 2.43 1.30 1.46
C ARG A 25 2.49 -0.15 1.98
N LEU A 26 2.63 -0.32 3.29
CA LEU A 26 2.41 -1.62 3.94
C LEU A 26 0.92 -1.80 4.23
N LEU A 27 0.38 -2.95 3.89
CA LEU A 27 -1.03 -3.30 4.07
C LEU A 27 -1.14 -4.38 5.14
N PRO A 28 -2.00 -4.20 6.16
CA PRO A 28 -2.25 -5.26 7.14
C PRO A 28 -3.01 -6.40 6.47
N LEU A 29 -2.58 -7.64 6.71
CA LEU A 29 -3.26 -8.83 6.18
C LEU A 29 -4.33 -9.39 7.13
N GLY A 30 -4.37 -8.89 8.36
CA GLY A 30 -5.29 -9.31 9.41
C GLY A 30 -5.45 -8.21 10.44
N ALA A 31 -5.88 -8.57 11.65
CA ALA A 31 -5.97 -7.61 12.73
C ALA A 31 -4.56 -7.05 13.07
N PRO A 32 -4.45 -5.80 13.57
CA PRO A 32 -3.17 -5.22 13.98
C PRO A 32 -2.38 -6.07 14.98
N ALA A 33 -3.11 -6.84 15.82
CA ALA A 33 -2.53 -7.75 16.81
C ALA A 33 -1.83 -8.97 16.18
N GLU A 34 -2.19 -9.37 14.96
CA GLU A 34 -1.56 -10.50 14.26
C GLU A 34 -0.20 -10.13 13.66
N GLY A 35 0.11 -8.84 13.55
CA GLY A 35 1.44 -8.37 13.13
C GLY A 35 1.83 -8.75 11.70
N SER A 36 0.88 -9.18 10.86
CA SER A 36 1.14 -9.59 9.48
C SER A 36 0.91 -8.44 8.48
N TRP A 37 1.93 -8.15 7.67
CA TRP A 37 1.94 -7.05 6.72
C TRP A 37 2.45 -7.49 5.35
N ILE A 38 1.90 -6.92 4.30
CA ILE A 38 2.37 -7.11 2.92
C ILE A 38 2.67 -5.75 2.27
N ALA A 39 3.71 -5.69 1.44
CA ALA A 39 3.95 -4.53 0.59
C ALA A 39 2.86 -4.41 -0.48
N GLU A 40 2.36 -3.21 -0.72
CA GLU A 40 1.33 -2.95 -1.74
C GLU A 40 1.74 -3.44 -3.13
N THR A 41 3.02 -3.29 -3.49
CA THR A 41 3.52 -3.79 -4.79
C THR A 41 3.59 -5.31 -4.88
N ALA A 42 3.86 -6.00 -3.76
CA ALA A 42 3.79 -7.46 -3.68
C ALA A 42 2.33 -7.94 -3.79
N ALA A 43 1.41 -7.31 -3.05
CA ALA A 43 -0.02 -7.59 -3.15
C ALA A 43 -0.55 -7.35 -4.58
N ALA A 44 -0.17 -6.24 -5.20
CA ALA A 44 -0.55 -5.93 -6.58
C ALA A 44 -0.05 -7.00 -7.56
N SER A 45 1.17 -7.50 -7.38
CA SER A 45 1.72 -8.56 -8.24
C SER A 45 0.90 -9.85 -8.14
N VAL A 46 0.58 -10.28 -6.91
CA VAL A 46 -0.24 -11.49 -6.66
C VAL A 46 -1.65 -11.32 -7.24
N LEU A 47 -2.30 -10.19 -6.97
CA LEU A 47 -3.67 -9.92 -7.43
C LEU A 47 -3.75 -9.82 -8.96
N ARG A 48 -2.76 -9.19 -9.62
CA ARG A 48 -2.71 -9.17 -11.08
C ARG A 48 -2.53 -10.58 -11.67
N GLY A 49 -1.66 -11.39 -11.07
CA GLY A 49 -1.48 -12.79 -11.47
C GLY A 49 -2.76 -13.60 -11.32
N ALA A 50 -3.44 -13.47 -10.18
CA ALA A 50 -4.71 -14.15 -9.92
C ALA A 50 -5.84 -13.68 -10.86
N ALA A 51 -5.83 -12.41 -11.27
CA ALA A 51 -6.81 -11.85 -12.20
C ALA A 51 -6.53 -12.22 -13.67
N ALA A 52 -5.33 -12.71 -14.00
CA ALA A 52 -4.93 -12.99 -15.37
C ALA A 52 -5.65 -14.22 -15.94
N HIS A 53 -6.80 -13.99 -16.58
CA HIS A 53 -7.57 -15.02 -17.29
C HIS A 53 -7.59 -14.74 -18.80
N PRO A 54 -7.63 -15.78 -19.65
CA PRO A 54 -7.78 -15.61 -21.09
C PRO A 54 -9.00 -14.73 -21.42
N GLY A 55 -8.78 -13.68 -22.22
CA GLY A 55 -9.83 -12.74 -22.62
C GLY A 55 -10.15 -11.63 -21.62
N THR A 56 -9.43 -11.53 -20.50
CA THR A 56 -9.61 -10.45 -19.50
C THR A 56 -8.40 -9.52 -19.46
N VAL A 57 -8.65 -8.21 -19.32
CA VAL A 57 -7.62 -7.21 -19.09
C VAL A 57 -7.91 -6.52 -17.77
N LEU A 58 -6.99 -6.66 -16.81
CA LEU A 58 -7.11 -5.97 -15.53
C LEU A 58 -6.77 -4.49 -15.70
N GLY A 59 -7.72 -3.64 -15.34
CA GLY A 59 -7.56 -2.19 -15.36
C GLY A 59 -6.72 -1.65 -14.20
N LYS A 60 -7.03 -0.43 -13.75
CA LYS A 60 -6.38 0.17 -12.58
C LYS A 60 -6.75 -0.63 -11.33
N LEU A 61 -5.72 -1.08 -10.60
CA LEU A 61 -5.87 -1.77 -9.32
C LEU A 61 -5.72 -0.77 -8.18
N ARG A 62 -6.70 -0.71 -7.28
CA ARG A 62 -6.64 0.05 -6.02
C ARG A 62 -6.77 -0.95 -4.88
N ILE A 63 -5.89 -0.86 -3.90
CA ILE A 63 -5.86 -1.75 -2.75
C ILE A 63 -6.01 -0.90 -1.49
N GLY A 64 -6.94 -1.27 -0.62
CA GLY A 64 -7.23 -0.56 0.62
C GLY A 64 -8.15 -1.38 1.52
N PRO A 65 -8.41 -0.91 2.75
CA PRO A 65 -9.39 -1.50 3.65
C PRO A 65 -10.76 -1.63 2.99
N ALA A 66 -11.46 -2.74 3.28
CA ALA A 66 -12.78 -3.00 2.70
C ALA A 66 -13.81 -1.92 3.09
N GLU A 67 -13.70 -1.36 4.30
CA GLU A 67 -14.58 -0.31 4.81
C GLU A 67 -14.50 0.99 3.96
N GLU A 68 -13.29 1.37 3.54
CA GLU A 68 -13.07 2.55 2.68
C GLU A 68 -13.60 2.34 1.27
N ALA A 69 -13.56 1.10 0.76
CA ALA A 69 -14.08 0.77 -0.57
C ALA A 69 -15.61 0.92 -0.65
N MET A 70 -16.33 0.61 0.43
CA MET A 70 -17.80 0.77 0.50
C MET A 70 -18.24 2.23 0.61
N ALA A 71 -17.38 3.12 1.12
CA ALA A 71 -17.64 4.55 1.23
C ALA A 71 -17.44 5.32 -0.09
N GLY A 72 -16.97 4.67 -1.16
CA GLY A 72 -16.52 5.29 -2.42
C GLY A 72 -17.59 5.93 -3.32
N GLY A 73 -18.83 6.11 -2.86
CA GLY A 73 -19.80 6.94 -3.57
C GLY A 73 -19.47 8.41 -3.34
N ALA A 74 -18.74 9.04 -4.27
CA ALA A 74 -18.55 10.49 -4.23
C ALA A 74 -19.94 11.17 -4.19
N PRO A 75 -20.24 12.03 -3.19
CA PRO A 75 -21.51 12.74 -3.18
C PRO A 75 -21.62 13.60 -4.45
N PRO A 76 -22.81 13.68 -5.08
CA PRO A 76 -22.98 14.51 -6.27
C PRO A 76 -22.60 15.96 -5.96
N PRO A 77 -22.07 16.72 -6.94
CA PRO A 77 -21.74 18.13 -6.72
C PRO A 77 -22.99 18.90 -6.30
N SER A 78 -22.86 19.78 -5.30
CA SER A 78 -23.96 20.64 -4.84
C SER A 78 -24.43 21.54 -5.99
N PRO A 79 -25.76 21.73 -6.18
CA PRO A 79 -26.28 22.61 -7.22
C PRO A 79 -25.85 24.07 -6.97
N PRO A 80 -25.61 24.87 -8.03
CA PRO A 80 -25.33 26.29 -7.89
C PRO A 80 -26.58 27.02 -7.35
N GLY A 81 -26.35 27.96 -6.44
CA GLY A 81 -27.37 28.90 -5.94
C GLY A 81 -27.63 30.05 -6.89
#